data_AF-A0A2X4X6G2-F1
#
_entry.id   AF-A0A2X4X6G2-F1
#
_cell.length_a   1.000
_cell.length_b   1.000
_cell.length_c   1.000
_cell.angle_alpha   90.00
_cell.angle_beta   90.00
_cell.angle_gamma   90.00
#
_symmetry.space_group_name_H-M   'P 1'
#
loop_
_entity.id
_entity.type
_entity.pdbx_description
1 polymer ?
#
loop_
_entity_poly.entity_id
_entity_poly.type
_entity_poly.pdbx_seq_one_letter_code
_entity_poly.pdbx_strand_id
1 'polypeptide(L)'
;MSTPTPDRIRTTVTEYLRRIEASSAAGIADLYTDTATVEDPVGSDVRKGREEILPLYAALESSRNKTELLTLKIAGNEAAFHFRVTSEVAGTEYVFEPIDVMTFDDDGRITSMRAFWSAPDASDS
;
A
#
# COMPACT_ATOMS: atom_id res chain seq x y z
N MET A 1 -24.56 0.93 -8.89
CA MET A 1 -23.33 1.14 -8.10
C MET A 1 -22.44 2.06 -8.91
N SER A 2 -21.92 3.11 -8.30
CA SER A 2 -21.29 4.22 -9.00
C SER A 2 -19.77 4.11 -8.87
N THR A 3 -19.09 3.64 -9.91
CA THR A 3 -17.62 3.49 -9.91
C THR A 3 -16.92 4.79 -9.49
N PRO A 4 -15.94 4.74 -8.56
CA PRO A 4 -15.16 5.93 -8.19
C PRO A 4 -14.45 6.51 -9.41
N THR A 5 -14.26 7.83 -9.43
CA THR A 5 -13.57 8.47 -10.56
C THR A 5 -12.08 8.11 -10.55
N PRO A 6 -11.40 8.08 -11.71
CA PRO A 6 -9.97 7.84 -11.77
C PRO A 6 -9.13 8.82 -10.93
N ASP A 7 -9.55 10.09 -10.85
CA ASP A 7 -8.85 11.09 -10.04
C ASP A 7 -8.99 10.82 -8.54
N ARG A 8 -10.14 10.30 -8.10
CA ARG A 8 -10.36 9.88 -6.70
C ARG A 8 -9.45 8.70 -6.35
N ILE A 9 -9.40 7.68 -7.21
CA ILE A 9 -8.50 6.53 -7.04
C ILE A 9 -7.03 7.00 -6.98
N ARG A 10 -6.61 7.87 -7.91
CA ARG A 10 -5.25 8.44 -7.92
C ARG A 10 -4.93 9.18 -6.62
N THR A 11 -5.90 9.92 -6.09
CA THR A 11 -5.75 10.64 -4.82
C THR A 11 -5.51 9.65 -3.68
N THR A 12 -6.31 8.58 -3.59
CA THR A 12 -6.14 7.54 -2.56
C THR A 12 -4.79 6.83 -2.67
N VAL A 13 -4.36 6.46 -3.87
CA VAL A 13 -3.03 5.83 -4.08
C VAL A 13 -1.89 6.78 -3.68
N THR A 14 -1.99 8.06 -4.02
CA THR A 14 -0.96 9.05 -3.66
C THR A 14 -0.91 9.27 -2.15
N GLU A 15 -2.07 9.34 -1.50
CA GLU A 15 -2.18 9.47 -0.05
C GLU A 15 -1.67 8.21 0.67
N TYR A 16 -1.93 7.02 0.12
CA TYR A 16 -1.39 5.76 0.62
C TYR A 16 0.15 5.80 0.70
N LEU A 17 0.82 6.17 -0.40
CA LEU A 17 2.28 6.30 -0.43
C LEU A 17 2.78 7.39 0.52
N ARG A 18 2.11 8.54 0.58
CA ARG A 18 2.43 9.61 1.54
C ARG A 18 2.38 9.11 2.99
N ARG A 19 1.41 8.27 3.34
CA ARG A 19 1.26 7.73 4.71
C ARG A 19 2.29 6.64 5.02
N ILE A 20 2.76 5.89 4.03
CA ILE A 20 3.94 5.02 4.14
C ILE A 20 5.20 5.83 4.42
N GLU A 21 5.43 6.90 3.65
CA GLU A 21 6.56 7.82 3.84
C GLU A 21 6.55 8.47 5.22
N ALA A 22 5.36 8.85 5.71
CA ALA A 22 5.17 9.40 7.05
C ALA A 22 5.18 8.33 8.17
N SER A 23 5.37 7.05 7.83
CA SER A 23 5.37 5.92 8.76
C SER A 23 4.14 5.90 9.68
N SER A 24 2.95 6.23 9.15
CA SER A 24 1.71 6.37 9.92
C SER A 24 0.81 5.14 9.76
N ALA A 25 0.95 4.14 10.63
CA ALA A 25 0.16 2.91 10.54
C ALA A 25 -1.36 3.19 10.65
N ALA A 26 -1.77 4.00 11.63
CA ALA A 26 -3.16 4.40 11.80
C ALA A 26 -3.70 5.17 10.59
N GLY A 27 -2.88 6.07 10.04
CA GLY A 27 -3.22 6.78 8.82
C GLY A 27 -3.44 5.82 7.67
N ILE A 28 -2.53 4.89 7.41
CA ILE A 28 -2.68 3.94 6.30
C ILE A 28 -3.98 3.13 6.49
N ALA A 29 -4.22 2.63 7.71
CA ALA A 29 -5.42 1.86 8.03
C ALA A 29 -6.74 2.65 7.84
N ASP A 30 -6.73 3.98 7.97
CA ASP A 30 -7.90 4.84 7.74
C ASP A 30 -8.33 4.91 6.26
N LEU A 31 -7.46 4.55 5.31
CA LEU A 31 -7.79 4.53 3.88
C LEU A 31 -8.65 3.31 3.50
N TYR A 32 -8.65 2.27 4.32
CA TYR A 32 -9.38 1.03 4.06
C TYR A 32 -10.83 1.13 4.52
N THR A 33 -11.72 0.35 3.90
CA THR A 33 -13.06 0.10 4.46
C THR A 33 -12.97 -0.83 5.66
N ASP A 34 -14.01 -0.84 6.50
CA ASP A 34 -14.03 -1.65 7.73
C ASP A 34 -13.92 -3.17 7.47
N THR A 35 -14.32 -3.59 6.27
CA THR A 35 -14.31 -4.99 5.83
C THR A 35 -13.22 -5.31 4.81
N ALA A 36 -12.29 -4.38 4.58
CA ALA A 36 -11.27 -4.53 3.56
C ALA A 36 -10.34 -5.71 3.82
N THR A 37 -9.67 -6.18 2.77
CA THR A 37 -8.68 -7.26 2.87
C THR A 37 -7.30 -6.82 2.40
N VAL A 38 -6.26 -7.36 3.04
CA VAL A 38 -4.86 -7.17 2.63
C VAL A 38 -4.16 -8.52 2.49
N GLU A 39 -3.53 -8.75 1.34
CA GLU A 39 -2.67 -9.91 1.05
C GLU A 39 -1.26 -9.40 0.74
N ASP A 40 -0.32 -9.59 1.67
CA ASP A 40 1.02 -8.97 1.60
C ASP A 40 2.09 -9.90 2.23
N PRO A 41 2.95 -10.54 1.41
CA PRO A 41 2.88 -10.61 -0.06
C PRO A 41 1.72 -11.52 -0.54
N VAL A 42 1.38 -11.42 -1.83
CA VAL A 42 0.51 -12.39 -2.49
C VAL A 42 1.02 -13.83 -2.29
N GLY A 43 0.13 -14.73 -1.87
CA GLY A 43 0.43 -16.10 -1.43
C GLY A 43 0.49 -16.27 0.09
N SER A 44 0.40 -15.19 0.87
CA SER A 44 0.29 -15.23 2.34
C SER A 44 -1.16 -15.41 2.80
N ASP A 45 -1.34 -15.53 4.12
CA ASP A 45 -2.66 -15.38 4.73
C ASP A 45 -3.23 -13.98 4.47
N VAL A 46 -4.55 -13.92 4.26
CA VAL A 46 -5.29 -12.67 4.01
C VAL A 46 -5.72 -12.07 5.34
N ARG A 47 -5.32 -10.82 5.58
CA ARG A 47 -5.76 -10.01 6.73
C ARG A 47 -7.08 -9.34 6.40
N LYS A 48 -8.01 -9.28 7.35
CA LYS A 48 -9.35 -8.72 7.16
C LYS A 48 -9.70 -7.68 8.23
N GLY A 49 -10.13 -6.51 7.75
CA GLY A 49 -10.61 -5.42 8.57
C GLY A 49 -9.50 -4.70 9.32
N ARG A 50 -9.85 -3.57 9.92
CA ARG A 50 -8.89 -2.64 10.54
C ARG A 50 -8.01 -3.30 11.60
N GLU A 51 -8.58 -4.19 12.41
CA GLU A 51 -7.88 -4.83 13.53
C GLU A 51 -6.69 -5.68 13.08
N GLU A 52 -6.79 -6.32 11.91
CA GLU A 52 -5.71 -7.13 11.34
C GLU A 52 -4.79 -6.33 10.40
N ILE A 53 -5.32 -5.27 9.77
CA ILE A 53 -4.56 -4.41 8.85
C ILE A 53 -3.63 -3.45 9.61
N LEU A 54 -4.06 -2.88 10.75
CA LEU A 54 -3.25 -1.92 11.49
C LEU A 54 -1.89 -2.50 11.95
N PRO A 55 -1.81 -3.71 12.54
CA PRO A 55 -0.55 -4.30 12.97
C PRO A 55 0.42 -4.59 11.82
N LEU A 56 -0.06 -4.83 10.59
CA LEU A 56 0.79 -4.99 9.41
C LEU A 56 1.66 -3.75 9.19
N TYR A 57 1.03 -2.57 9.26
CA TYR A 57 1.72 -1.30 9.01
C TYR A 57 2.51 -0.78 10.22
N ALA A 58 2.32 -1.33 11.42
CA ALA A 58 3.10 -0.98 12.59
C ALA A 58 4.60 -1.28 12.40
N ALA A 59 4.95 -2.23 11.53
CA ALA A 59 6.34 -2.53 11.16
C ALA A 59 7.05 -1.34 10.48
N LEU A 60 6.32 -0.37 9.94
CA LEU A 60 6.88 0.82 9.29
C LEU A 60 7.19 1.95 10.29
N GLU A 61 6.61 1.95 11.49
CA GLU A 61 6.68 3.08 12.44
C GLU A 61 8.11 3.37 12.95
N SER A 62 9.00 2.39 12.92
CA SER A 62 10.41 2.53 13.29
C SER A 62 11.33 2.89 12.11
N SER A 63 10.80 2.96 10.90
CA SER A 63 11.58 3.14 9.68
C SER A 63 11.51 4.58 9.17
N ARG A 64 12.64 5.09 8.65
CA ARG A 64 12.66 6.30 7.83
C ARG A 64 12.46 5.88 6.38
N ASN A 65 11.25 6.09 5.88
CA ASN A 65 10.88 5.72 4.52
C ASN A 65 10.91 6.95 3.60
N LYS A 66 11.24 6.71 2.33
CA LYS A 66 10.95 7.62 1.21
C LYS A 66 10.20 6.83 0.15
N THR A 67 9.15 7.42 -0.41
CA THR A 67 8.34 6.75 -1.43
C THR A 67 8.46 7.43 -2.79
N GLU A 68 8.42 6.63 -3.85
CA GLU A 68 8.40 7.12 -5.23
C GLU A 68 7.40 6.29 -6.05
N LEU A 69 6.39 6.95 -6.63
CA LEU A 69 5.45 6.30 -7.53
C LEU A 69 6.06 6.19 -8.93
N LEU A 70 6.41 4.97 -9.35
CA LEU A 70 7.07 4.71 -10.63
C LEU A 70 6.06 4.54 -11.77
N THR A 71 4.93 3.88 -11.52
CA THR A 71 3.86 3.70 -12.50
C THR A 71 2.51 3.54 -11.81
N LEU A 72 1.45 4.10 -12.40
CA LEU A 72 0.07 3.92 -11.96
C LEU A 72 -0.83 3.70 -13.18
N LYS A 73 -1.61 2.61 -13.15
CA LYS A 73 -2.70 2.32 -14.10
C LYS A 73 -4.00 2.21 -13.32
N ILE A 74 -5.05 2.87 -13.83
CA ILE A 74 -6.39 2.86 -13.23
C ILE A 74 -7.36 2.38 -14.29
N ALA A 75 -8.20 1.40 -13.94
CA ALA A 75 -9.23 0.85 -14.81
C ALA A 75 -10.43 0.41 -13.96
N GLY A 76 -11.63 0.89 -14.30
CA GLY A 76 -12.82 0.63 -13.48
C GLY A 76 -12.65 1.17 -12.06
N ASN A 77 -12.94 0.35 -11.06
CA ASN A 77 -12.73 0.65 -9.64
C ASN A 77 -11.41 0.06 -9.09
N GLU A 78 -10.43 -0.20 -9.95
CA GLU A 78 -9.16 -0.81 -9.57
C GLU A 78 -7.96 0.05 -10.01
N ALA A 79 -6.86 -0.09 -9.26
CA ALA A 79 -5.55 0.44 -9.63
C ALA A 79 -4.47 -0.63 -9.49
N ALA A 80 -3.55 -0.65 -10.43
CA ALA A 80 -2.29 -1.38 -10.33
C ALA A 80 -1.14 -0.37 -10.39
N PHE A 81 -0.21 -0.42 -9.44
CA PHE A 81 0.87 0.56 -9.36
C PHE A 81 2.17 -0.05 -8.86
N HIS A 82 3.26 0.37 -9.50
CA HIS A 82 4.63 0.04 -9.13
C HIS A 82 5.22 1.26 -8.41
N PHE A 83 5.82 1.06 -7.25
CA PHE A 83 6.42 2.11 -6.46
C PHE A 83 7.67 1.61 -5.77
N ARG A 84 8.53 2.55 -5.39
CA ARG A 84 9.74 2.29 -4.62
C ARG A 84 9.55 2.81 -3.21
N VAL A 85 9.95 2.01 -2.23
CA VAL A 85 10.19 2.41 -0.85
C VAL A 85 11.68 2.28 -0.59
N THR A 86 12.31 3.40 -0.20
CA THR A 86 13.69 3.42 0.27
C THR A 86 13.65 3.60 1.78
N SER A 87 14.19 2.63 2.52
CA SER A 87 14.21 2.63 3.98
C SER A 87 15.65 2.69 4.49
N GLU A 88 15.92 3.53 5.49
CA GLU A 88 17.22 3.58 6.16
C GLU A 88 17.15 2.87 7.51
N VAL A 89 17.92 1.78 7.68
CA VAL A 89 18.02 1.04 8.95
C VAL A 89 19.48 0.91 9.33
N ALA A 90 19.84 1.45 10.51
CA ALA A 90 21.21 1.43 11.04
C ALA A 90 22.31 1.97 10.08
N GLY A 91 21.94 2.89 9.18
CA GLY A 91 22.85 3.49 8.20
C GLY A 91 22.99 2.70 6.90
N THR A 92 22.31 1.56 6.76
CA THR A 92 22.17 0.83 5.50
C THR A 92 20.86 1.21 4.82
N GLU A 93 20.93 1.46 3.51
CA GLU A 93 19.78 1.74 2.67
C GLU A 93 19.21 0.43 2.10
N TYR A 94 17.91 0.24 2.25
CA TYR A 94 17.16 -0.88 1.71
C TYR A 94 16.17 -0.36 0.68
N VAL A 95 16.10 -1.03 -0.47
CA VAL A 95 15.18 -0.69 -1.56
C VAL A 95 14.17 -1.80 -1.73
N PHE A 96 12.90 -1.43 -1.76
CA PHE A 96 11.79 -2.34 -1.93
C PHE A 96 10.84 -1.81 -3.01
N GLU A 97 10.56 -2.62 -4.04
CA GLU A 97 9.83 -2.21 -5.25
C GLU A 97 8.65 -3.16 -5.57
N PRO A 98 7.57 -3.15 -4.77
CA PRO A 98 6.41 -3.99 -5.03
C PRO A 98 5.51 -3.42 -6.13
N ILE A 99 4.67 -4.29 -6.69
CA ILE A 99 3.49 -3.88 -7.45
C ILE A 99 2.26 -4.14 -6.58
N ASP A 100 1.53 -3.09 -6.24
CA ASP A 100 0.26 -3.20 -5.53
C ASP A 100 -0.90 -3.18 -6.51
N VAL A 101 -1.90 -4.04 -6.25
CA VAL A 101 -3.20 -4.02 -6.91
C VAL A 101 -4.27 -3.75 -5.86
N MET A 102 -5.01 -2.67 -6.05
CA MET A 102 -6.06 -2.21 -5.14
C MET A 102 -7.41 -2.11 -5.82
N THR A 103 -8.46 -2.43 -5.07
CA THR A 103 -9.85 -2.18 -5.44
C THR A 103 -10.43 -1.12 -4.51
N PHE A 104 -11.34 -0.29 -5.03
CA PHE A 104 -11.91 0.85 -4.33
C PHE A 104 -13.45 0.79 -4.32
N ASP A 105 -14.06 1.34 -3.27
CA ASP A 105 -15.51 1.61 -3.21
C ASP A 105 -15.86 2.95 -3.87
N ASP A 106 -17.15 3.26 -3.92
CA ASP A 106 -17.69 4.49 -4.54
C ASP A 106 -17.13 5.77 -3.85
N ASP A 107 -16.73 5.69 -2.57
CA ASP A 107 -16.11 6.78 -1.80
C ASP A 107 -14.58 6.86 -1.97
N GLY A 108 -13.99 5.93 -2.72
CA GLY A 108 -12.55 5.86 -2.97
C GLY A 108 -11.75 5.26 -1.81
N ARG A 109 -12.40 4.58 -0.87
CA ARG A 109 -11.74 3.79 0.18
C ARG A 109 -11.30 2.45 -0.38
N ILE A 110 -10.19 1.92 0.12
CA ILE A 110 -9.61 0.66 -0.34
C ILE A 110 -10.45 -0.50 0.21
N THR A 111 -10.97 -1.35 -0.68
CA THR A 111 -11.73 -2.56 -0.32
C THR A 111 -10.86 -3.82 -0.36
N SER A 112 -9.81 -3.83 -1.17
CA SER A 112 -8.76 -4.85 -1.13
C SER A 112 -7.43 -4.29 -1.59
N MET A 113 -6.34 -4.77 -1.00
CA MET A 113 -4.96 -4.55 -1.46
C MET A 113 -4.24 -5.89 -1.56
N ARG A 114 -3.49 -6.07 -2.65
CA ARG A 114 -2.63 -7.23 -2.89
C ARG A 114 -1.26 -6.75 -3.32
N ALA A 115 -0.23 -7.10 -2.56
CA ALA A 115 1.15 -6.68 -2.82
C ALA A 115 1.93 -7.80 -3.52
N PHE A 116 2.37 -7.56 -4.75
CA PHE A 116 3.14 -8.51 -5.54
C PHE A 116 4.63 -8.22 -5.40
N TRP A 117 5.30 -9.04 -4.59
CA TRP A 117 6.74 -9.05 -4.38
C TRP A 117 7.18 -10.39 -3.79
N SER A 118 8.48 -10.66 -3.81
CA SER A 118 9.10 -11.84 -3.21
C SER A 118 10.42 -11.48 -2.53
N ALA A 119 10.89 -12.31 -1.58
CA ALA A 119 12.14 -12.02 -0.85
C ALA A 119 13.39 -11.74 -1.73
N PRO A 120 13.58 -12.38 -2.90
CA PRO A 120 14.64 -12.01 -3.85
C PRO A 120 14.53 -10.60 -4.45
N ASP A 121 13.34 -9.97 -4.40
CA ASP A 121 13.10 -8.61 -4.93
C ASP A 121 13.56 -7.52 -3.94
N ALA A 122 13.71 -7.86 -2.66
CA ALA A 122 14.31 -6.97 -1.66
C ALA A 122 15.83 -7.03 -1.80
N SER A 123 16.41 -6.14 -2.60
CA SER A 123 17.86 -6.09 -2.80
C SER A 123 18.57 -5.44 -1.59
N ASP A 124 19.53 -6.16 -1.00
CA ASP A 124 20.62 -5.53 -0.27
C ASP A 124 21.48 -4.75 -1.30
N SER A 125 21.49 -3.42 -1.19
CA SER A 125 22.37 -2.58 -2.01
C SER A 125 23.79 -2.57 -1.44
#